data_AF-A0A7C2K945-F1
#
_entry.id   AF-A0A7C2K945-F1
#
_cell.length_a   1.000
_cell.length_b   1.000
_cell.length_c   1.000
_cell.angle_alpha   90.00
_cell.angle_beta   90.00
_cell.angle_gamma   90.00
#
_symmetry.space_group_name_H-M   'P 1'
#
loop_
_entity.id
_entity.type
_entity.pdbx_description
1 polymer ?
#
loop_
_entity_poly.entity_id
_entity_poly.type
_entity_poly.pdbx_seq_one_letter_code
_entity_poly.pdbx_strand_id
1 'polypeptide(L)'
;MVEESDTTRELTLLEEIERDPDTTQASLAAKLGVAVGTVNWHLKRLIAKGYVKVRRAERRKLRYIITPEGISLRARLTVAYIGNSLALYRDTRQSAKRALEEARRRGYRSVGISGDGELAEICRLTCIEQGFPVADDGSAAAVLEISGRTVALRETGRRDPTASAEGARPGASARP
;
A
#
# COMPACT_ATOMS: atom_id res chain seq x y z
N MET A 1 -12.21 -5.33 2.97
CA MET A 1 -11.14 -4.43 3.45
C MET A 1 -11.48 -2.94 3.25
N VAL A 2 -12.74 -2.51 3.47
CA VAL A 2 -13.15 -1.11 3.21
C VAL A 2 -12.82 -0.17 4.40
N GLU A 3 -12.83 -0.68 5.63
CA GLU A 3 -12.73 0.13 6.86
C GLU A 3 -11.34 0.73 7.15
N GLU A 4 -10.26 0.05 6.74
CA GLU A 4 -8.88 0.49 7.00
C GLU A 4 -8.54 1.75 6.20
N SER A 5 -9.04 1.83 4.96
CA SER A 5 -8.84 3.00 4.10
C SER A 5 -9.66 4.21 4.58
N ASP A 6 -10.87 3.99 5.10
CA ASP A 6 -11.72 5.08 5.56
C ASP A 6 -11.24 5.69 6.87
N THR A 7 -10.75 4.86 7.79
CA THR A 7 -10.16 5.32 9.05
C THR A 7 -8.89 6.14 8.80
N THR A 8 -8.05 5.68 7.86
CA THR A 8 -6.84 6.41 7.44
C THR A 8 -7.21 7.76 6.81
N ARG A 9 -8.24 7.80 5.94
CA ARG A 9 -8.74 9.05 5.36
C ARG A 9 -9.28 10.01 6.42
N GLU A 10 -10.03 9.52 7.41
CA GLU A 10 -10.54 10.35 8.51
C GLU A 10 -9.40 10.93 9.36
N LEU A 11 -8.37 10.12 9.66
CA LEU A 11 -7.16 10.60 10.34
C LEU A 11 -6.50 11.74 9.54
N THR A 12 -6.21 11.52 8.26
CA THR A 12 -5.58 12.54 7.41
C THR A 12 -6.44 13.79 7.26
N LEU A 13 -7.77 13.66 7.14
CA LEU A 13 -8.67 14.81 7.10
C LEU A 13 -8.58 15.65 8.38
N LEU A 14 -8.56 15.00 9.55
CA LEU A 14 -8.42 15.69 10.84
C LEU A 14 -7.02 16.32 11.01
N GLU A 15 -5.96 15.72 10.48
CA GLU A 15 -4.62 16.34 10.47
C GLU A 15 -4.56 17.57 9.57
N GLU A 16 -5.12 17.48 8.37
CA GLU A 16 -5.10 18.58 7.41
C GLU A 16 -5.99 19.76 7.83
N ILE A 17 -7.14 19.50 8.45
CA ILE A 17 -8.00 20.56 9.01
C ILE A 17 -7.33 21.26 10.20
N GLU A 18 -6.59 20.54 11.04
CA GLU A 18 -5.85 21.17 12.13
C GLU A 18 -4.74 22.07 11.60
N ARG A 19 -4.01 21.59 10.60
CA ARG A 19 -2.92 22.34 9.97
C ARG A 19 -3.44 23.57 9.23
N ASP A 20 -4.54 23.45 8.50
CA ASP A 20 -5.16 24.53 7.75
C ASP A 20 -6.70 24.49 7.88
N PRO A 21 -7.26 25.24 8.84
CA PRO A 21 -8.71 25.38 9.02
C PRO A 21 -9.45 25.96 7.81
N ASP A 22 -8.75 26.69 6.93
CA ASP A 22 -9.31 27.37 5.77
C ASP A 22 -9.21 26.54 4.47
N THR A 23 -8.79 25.26 4.59
CA THR A 23 -8.68 24.33 3.48
C THR A 23 -10.01 24.12 2.75
N THR A 24 -9.93 23.71 1.48
CA THR A 24 -11.09 23.42 0.63
C THR A 24 -11.27 21.91 0.44
N GLN A 25 -12.48 21.49 0.06
CA GLN A 25 -12.71 20.07 -0.26
C GLN A 25 -11.86 19.61 -1.46
N ALA A 26 -11.59 20.53 -2.41
CA ALA A 26 -10.75 20.24 -3.57
C ALA A 26 -9.27 20.06 -3.19
N SER A 27 -8.73 20.91 -2.31
CA SER A 27 -7.35 20.77 -1.83
C SER A 27 -7.16 19.51 -1.00
N LEU A 28 -8.12 19.18 -0.13
CA LEU A 28 -8.12 17.92 0.61
C LEU A 28 -8.17 16.70 -0.33
N ALA A 29 -9.02 16.74 -1.36
CA ALA A 29 -9.17 15.65 -2.32
C ALA A 29 -7.87 15.40 -3.10
N ALA A 30 -7.20 16.48 -3.54
CA ALA A 30 -5.91 16.41 -4.22
C ALA A 30 -4.83 15.77 -3.31
N LYS A 31 -4.76 16.17 -2.03
CA LYS A 31 -3.81 15.59 -1.06
C LYS A 31 -4.06 14.11 -0.79
N LEU A 32 -5.33 13.72 -0.72
CA LEU A 32 -5.76 12.35 -0.44
C LEU A 32 -5.77 11.43 -1.67
N GLY A 33 -5.60 11.98 -2.88
CA GLY A 33 -5.69 11.22 -4.13
C GLY A 33 -7.09 10.63 -4.38
N VAL A 34 -8.15 11.31 -3.93
CA VAL A 34 -9.54 10.85 -4.06
C VAL A 34 -10.43 11.87 -4.76
N ALA A 35 -11.64 11.46 -5.15
CA ALA A 35 -12.64 12.37 -5.66
C ALA A 35 -13.12 13.37 -4.57
N VAL A 36 -13.46 14.59 -4.98
CA VAL A 36 -14.02 15.62 -4.07
C VAL A 36 -15.29 15.13 -3.36
N GLY A 37 -16.10 14.31 -4.02
CA GLY A 37 -17.29 13.69 -3.42
C GLY A 37 -16.96 12.82 -2.20
N THR A 38 -15.86 12.07 -2.25
CA THR A 38 -15.37 11.24 -1.13
C THR A 38 -15.03 12.11 0.07
N VAL A 39 -14.29 13.21 -0.14
CA VAL A 39 -13.98 14.18 0.91
C VAL A 39 -15.24 14.81 1.48
N ASN A 40 -16.16 15.27 0.65
CA ASN A 40 -17.41 15.87 1.09
C ASN A 40 -18.23 14.89 1.95
N TRP A 41 -18.28 13.61 1.58
CA TRP A 41 -18.94 12.57 2.37
C TRP A 41 -18.30 12.40 3.75
N HIS A 42 -16.97 12.24 3.83
CA HIS A 42 -16.27 12.13 5.11
C HIS A 42 -16.45 13.38 5.97
N LEU A 43 -16.34 14.58 5.40
CA LEU A 43 -16.55 15.83 6.13
C LEU A 43 -17.97 15.92 6.70
N LYS A 44 -19.00 15.61 5.91
CA LYS A 44 -20.39 15.56 6.41
C LYS A 44 -20.54 14.57 7.54
N ARG A 45 -19.90 13.39 7.45
CA ARG A 45 -19.92 12.37 8.51
C ARG A 45 -19.21 12.84 9.78
N LEU A 46 -18.03 13.44 9.68
CA LEU A 46 -17.28 14.00 10.81
C LEU A 46 -18.05 15.15 11.48
N ILE A 47 -18.74 15.98 10.68
CA ILE A 47 -19.61 17.06 11.19
C ILE A 47 -20.83 16.49 11.91
N ALA A 48 -21.52 15.52 11.31
CA ALA A 48 -22.69 14.89 11.91
C ALA A 48 -22.38 14.19 13.24
N LYS A 49 -21.17 13.63 13.38
CA LYS A 49 -20.67 13.03 14.63
C LYS A 49 -20.13 14.05 15.64
N GLY A 50 -20.08 15.34 15.28
CA GLY A 50 -19.61 16.40 16.17
C GLY A 50 -18.09 16.52 16.30
N TYR A 51 -17.30 15.85 15.45
CA TYR A 51 -15.84 15.91 15.46
C TYR A 51 -15.28 17.14 14.74
N VAL A 52 -16.05 17.68 13.79
CA VAL A 52 -15.70 18.90 13.04
C VAL A 52 -16.90 19.85 13.06
N LYS A 53 -16.63 21.14 13.25
CA LYS A 53 -17.61 22.22 13.07
C LYS A 53 -17.24 23.02 11.83
N VAL A 54 -18.24 23.46 11.08
CA VAL A 54 -18.04 24.38 9.95
C VAL A 54 -18.56 25.76 10.32
N ARG A 55 -17.78 26.79 10.02
CA ARG A 55 -18.16 28.20 10.14
C ARG A 55 -17.96 28.90 8.81
N ARG A 56 -18.77 29.92 8.53
CA ARG A 56 -18.51 30.82 7.40
C ARG A 56 -17.47 31.84 7.86
N ALA A 57 -16.32 31.84 7.21
CA ALA A 57 -15.32 32.89 7.38
C ALA A 57 -15.70 34.12 6.54
N GLU A 58 -16.18 33.91 5.32
CA GLU A 58 -16.63 34.94 4.39
C GLU A 58 -17.81 34.41 3.54
N ARG A 59 -18.38 35.26 2.66
CA ARG A 59 -19.54 34.89 1.81
C ARG A 59 -19.33 33.59 1.01
N ARG A 60 -18.09 33.27 0.62
CA ARG A 60 -17.74 32.07 -0.16
C ARG A 60 -16.72 31.16 0.52
N LYS A 61 -16.22 31.52 1.70
CA LYS A 61 -15.13 30.81 2.39
C LYS A 61 -15.64 30.12 3.65
N LEU A 62 -15.45 28.80 3.70
CA LEU A 62 -15.73 27.98 4.87
C LEU A 62 -14.45 27.83 5.70
N ARG A 63 -14.64 27.70 7.02
CA ARG A 63 -13.60 27.34 7.98
C ARG A 63 -14.03 26.09 8.72
N TYR A 64 -13.19 25.08 8.70
CA TYR A 64 -13.36 23.83 9.44
C TYR A 64 -12.61 23.91 10.77
N ILE A 65 -13.28 23.54 11.86
CA ILE A 65 -12.73 23.62 13.22
C ILE A 65 -12.90 22.26 13.87
N ILE A 66 -11.80 21.66 14.33
CA ILE A 66 -11.85 20.40 15.06
C ILE A 66 -12.35 20.67 16.48
N THR A 67 -13.28 19.86 16.95
CA THR A 67 -13.78 19.92 18.33
C THR A 67 -12.84 19.18 19.29
N PRO A 68 -12.94 19.38 20.61
CA PRO A 68 -12.19 18.56 21.58
C PRO A 68 -12.40 17.06 21.39
N GLU A 69 -13.62 16.64 21.01
CA GLU A 69 -13.94 15.26 20.68
C GLU A 69 -13.25 14.81 19.39
N GLY A 70 -13.14 15.69 18.39
CA GLY A 70 -12.40 15.42 17.15
C GLY A 70 -10.89 15.28 17.36
N ILE A 71 -10.30 16.08 18.25
CA ILE A 71 -8.88 15.95 18.66
C ILE A 71 -8.69 14.59 19.34
N SER A 72 -9.61 14.23 20.24
CA SER A 72 -9.59 12.93 20.93
C SER A 72 -9.72 11.76 19.96
N LEU A 73 -10.60 11.87 18.95
CA LEU A 73 -10.71 10.89 17.88
C LEU A 73 -9.40 10.78 17.12
N ARG A 74 -8.83 11.90 16.66
CA ARG A 74 -7.58 11.90 15.90
C ARG A 74 -6.47 11.17 16.66
N ALA A 75 -6.29 11.47 17.94
CA ALA A 75 -5.30 10.79 18.77
C ALA A 75 -5.51 9.26 18.80
N ARG A 76 -6.76 8.80 18.96
CA ARG A 76 -7.08 7.35 18.90
C ARG A 76 -6.78 6.75 17.54
N LEU A 77 -7.13 7.45 16.45
CA LEU A 77 -6.85 7.00 15.09
C LEU A 77 -5.35 6.92 14.83
N THR A 78 -4.56 7.89 15.31
CA THR A 78 -3.09 7.88 15.21
C THR A 78 -2.51 6.67 15.95
N VAL A 79 -2.95 6.39 17.18
CA VAL A 79 -2.49 5.22 17.94
C VAL A 79 -2.85 3.92 17.22
N ALA A 80 -4.08 3.81 16.70
CA ALA A 80 -4.52 2.64 15.95
C ALA A 80 -3.71 2.45 14.66
N TYR A 81 -3.45 3.53 13.92
CA TYR A 81 -2.62 3.52 12.71
C TYR A 81 -1.22 2.99 13.02
N ILE A 82 -0.54 3.58 14.01
CA ILE A 82 0.81 3.15 14.42
C ILE A 82 0.81 1.67 14.84
N GLY A 83 -0.16 1.26 15.66
CA GLY A 83 -0.28 -0.12 16.11
C GLY A 83 -0.45 -1.10 14.93
N ASN A 84 -1.25 -0.72 13.94
CA ASN A 84 -1.48 -1.51 12.74
C ASN A 84 -0.25 -1.57 11.83
N SER A 85 0.45 -0.45 11.62
CA SER A 85 1.71 -0.41 10.86
C SER A 85 2.79 -1.28 11.50
N LEU A 86 2.93 -1.24 12.83
CA LEU A 86 3.87 -2.10 13.56
C LEU A 86 3.46 -3.58 13.53
N ALA A 87 2.17 -3.89 13.52
CA ALA A 87 1.68 -5.26 13.34
C ALA A 87 2.03 -5.76 11.93
N LEU A 88 1.71 -4.97 10.89
CA LEU A 88 2.04 -5.27 9.50
C LEU A 88 3.54 -5.54 9.33
N TYR A 89 4.41 -4.67 9.86
CA TYR A 89 5.85 -4.88 9.83
C TYR A 89 6.26 -6.22 10.45
N ARG A 90 5.78 -6.52 11.67
CA ARG A 90 6.11 -7.76 12.39
C ARG A 90 5.62 -9.00 11.64
N ASP A 91 4.38 -8.96 11.14
CA ASP A 91 3.76 -10.07 10.43
C ASP A 91 4.49 -10.36 9.12
N THR A 92 4.76 -9.33 8.31
CA THR A 92 5.50 -9.46 7.05
C THR A 92 6.90 -10.00 7.29
N ARG A 93 7.63 -9.44 8.27
CA ARG A 93 8.98 -9.92 8.64
C ARG A 93 8.95 -11.38 9.10
N GLN A 94 7.98 -11.76 9.92
CA GLN A 94 7.85 -13.14 10.40
C GLN A 94 7.48 -14.11 9.27
N SER A 95 6.63 -13.69 8.34
CA SER A 95 6.27 -14.48 7.15
C SER A 95 7.47 -14.64 6.21
N ALA A 96 8.24 -13.58 5.98
CA ALA A 96 9.46 -13.63 5.17
C ALA A 96 10.48 -14.60 5.77
N LYS A 97 10.71 -14.57 7.09
CA LYS A 97 11.59 -15.54 7.77
C LYS A 97 11.16 -16.99 7.52
N ARG A 98 9.86 -17.30 7.66
CA ARG A 98 9.32 -18.64 7.40
C ARG A 98 9.51 -19.05 5.93
N ALA A 99 9.29 -18.14 4.99
CA ALA A 99 9.49 -18.38 3.57
C ALA A 99 10.97 -18.65 3.23
N LEU A 100 11.91 -17.95 3.88
CA LEU A 100 13.35 -18.18 3.74
C LEU A 100 13.79 -19.52 4.35
N GLU A 101 13.24 -19.91 5.50
CA GLU A 101 13.48 -21.24 6.08
C GLU A 101 12.99 -22.35 5.16
N GLU A 102 11.81 -22.19 4.55
CA GLU A 102 11.31 -23.09 3.52
C GLU A 102 12.26 -23.11 2.30
N ALA A 103 12.74 -21.95 1.85
CA ALA A 103 13.65 -21.86 0.72
C ALA A 103 14.96 -22.61 0.96
N ARG A 104 15.54 -22.46 2.17
CA ARG A 104 16.72 -23.22 2.60
C ARG A 104 16.44 -24.72 2.61
N ARG A 105 15.30 -25.15 3.16
CA ARG A 105 14.90 -26.57 3.19
C ARG A 105 14.73 -27.17 1.79
N ARG A 106 14.26 -26.37 0.83
CA ARG A 106 14.16 -26.76 -0.60
C ARG A 106 15.49 -26.66 -1.36
N GLY A 107 16.55 -26.16 -0.75
CA GLY A 107 17.89 -26.09 -1.36
C GLY A 107 18.13 -24.87 -2.25
N TYR A 108 17.27 -23.86 -2.21
CA TYR A 108 17.51 -22.62 -2.93
C TYR A 108 18.67 -21.82 -2.32
N ARG A 109 19.51 -21.24 -3.18
CA ARG A 109 20.69 -20.44 -2.79
C ARG A 109 20.46 -18.94 -2.85
N SER A 110 19.41 -18.51 -3.55
CA SER A 110 18.97 -17.13 -3.67
C SER A 110 17.47 -17.08 -3.93
N VAL A 111 16.85 -15.95 -3.60
CA VAL A 111 15.42 -15.67 -3.87
C VAL A 111 15.27 -14.34 -4.58
N GLY A 112 14.30 -14.23 -5.47
CA GLY A 112 13.80 -12.94 -5.94
C GLY A 112 12.74 -12.41 -4.97
N ILE A 113 12.36 -11.14 -5.12
CA ILE A 113 11.24 -10.54 -4.38
C ILE A 113 10.27 -9.98 -5.40
N SER A 114 9.03 -10.46 -5.36
CA SER A 114 7.94 -9.94 -6.18
C SER A 114 7.05 -9.04 -5.34
N GLY A 115 7.05 -7.76 -5.70
CA GLY A 115 6.33 -6.69 -5.03
C GLY A 115 7.17 -5.42 -4.96
N ASP A 116 6.51 -4.30 -4.72
CA ASP A 116 7.11 -3.00 -4.53
C ASP A 116 6.70 -2.40 -3.18
N GLY A 117 7.24 -1.21 -2.88
CA GLY A 117 6.92 -0.47 -1.66
C GLY A 117 7.55 -1.04 -0.38
N GLU A 118 6.97 -0.64 0.76
CA GLU A 118 7.52 -0.86 2.10
C GLU A 118 7.63 -2.35 2.46
N LEU A 119 6.66 -3.18 2.05
CA LEU A 119 6.67 -4.60 2.35
C LEU A 119 7.79 -5.35 1.61
N ALA A 120 8.06 -4.95 0.36
CA ALA A 120 9.18 -5.50 -0.40
C ALA A 120 10.53 -5.13 0.23
N GLU A 121 10.63 -3.93 0.81
CA GLU A 121 11.82 -3.50 1.53
C GLU A 121 12.02 -4.29 2.83
N ILE A 122 10.94 -4.55 3.57
CA ILE A 122 11.00 -5.43 4.75
C ILE A 122 11.50 -6.82 4.37
N CYS A 123 11.03 -7.38 3.26
CA CYS A 123 11.51 -8.67 2.75
C CYS A 123 13.00 -8.61 2.39
N ARG A 124 13.46 -7.58 1.65
CA ARG A 124 14.87 -7.39 1.29
C ARG A 124 15.77 -7.33 2.51
N LEU A 125 15.44 -6.47 3.48
CA LEU A 125 16.19 -6.35 4.73
C LEU A 125 16.22 -7.67 5.50
N THR A 126 15.09 -8.38 5.52
CA THR A 126 15.02 -9.70 6.17
C THR A 126 15.94 -10.72 5.49
N CYS A 127 16.02 -10.73 4.15
CA CYS A 127 16.95 -11.58 3.41
C CYS A 127 18.41 -11.28 3.78
N ILE A 128 18.78 -9.99 3.82
CA ILE A 128 20.14 -9.54 4.19
C ILE A 128 20.50 -9.99 5.62
N GLU A 129 19.63 -9.74 6.59
CA GLU A 129 19.85 -10.16 7.99
C GLU A 129 19.98 -11.67 8.15
N GLN A 130 19.27 -12.43 7.31
CA GLN A 130 19.31 -13.89 7.29
C GLN A 130 20.49 -14.42 6.46
N GLY A 131 21.31 -13.57 5.85
CA GLY A 131 22.40 -13.97 4.96
C GLY A 131 21.90 -14.77 3.76
N PHE A 132 20.68 -14.50 3.29
CA PHE A 132 20.07 -15.18 2.16
C PHE A 132 20.11 -14.25 0.94
N PRO A 133 20.91 -14.55 -0.10
CA PRO A 133 21.09 -13.67 -1.27
C PRO A 133 19.78 -13.35 -2.00
N VAL A 134 19.62 -12.08 -2.37
CA VAL A 134 18.51 -11.62 -3.22
C VAL A 134 19.00 -11.49 -4.66
N ALA A 135 18.26 -12.04 -5.63
CA ALA A 135 18.55 -11.87 -7.05
C ALA A 135 17.55 -10.88 -7.69
N ASP A 136 18.02 -9.68 -7.98
CA ASP A 136 17.20 -8.58 -8.54
C ASP A 136 17.07 -8.64 -10.07
N ASP A 137 17.84 -9.49 -10.73
CA ASP A 137 17.86 -9.68 -12.19
C ASP A 137 16.77 -10.64 -12.70
N GLY A 138 15.90 -11.12 -11.81
CA GLY A 138 14.85 -12.09 -12.13
C GLY A 138 15.38 -13.51 -12.41
N SER A 139 16.65 -13.79 -12.13
CA SER A 139 17.27 -15.12 -12.35
C SER A 139 16.96 -16.14 -11.26
N ALA A 140 16.39 -15.72 -10.13
CA ALA A 140 16.11 -16.61 -9.02
C ALA A 140 15.06 -17.68 -9.36
N ALA A 141 15.40 -18.94 -9.05
CA ALA A 141 14.51 -20.08 -9.20
C ALA A 141 13.34 -20.07 -8.20
N ALA A 142 13.40 -19.24 -7.16
CA ALA A 142 12.32 -19.03 -6.20
C ALA A 142 12.17 -17.54 -5.88
N VAL A 143 10.94 -17.12 -5.59
CA VAL A 143 10.58 -15.72 -5.36
C VAL A 143 9.72 -15.63 -4.11
N LEU A 144 9.99 -14.62 -3.29
CA LEU A 144 9.11 -14.20 -2.21
C LEU A 144 7.98 -13.35 -2.81
N GLU A 145 6.78 -13.93 -2.87
CA GLU A 145 5.56 -13.27 -3.32
C GLU A 145 4.85 -12.62 -2.13
N ILE A 146 4.61 -11.32 -2.20
CA ILE A 146 3.99 -10.53 -1.13
C ILE A 146 2.50 -10.38 -1.43
N SER A 147 1.66 -10.79 -0.49
CA SER A 147 0.20 -10.66 -0.57
C SER A 147 -0.34 -10.13 0.75
N GLY A 148 -0.60 -8.82 0.80
CA GLY A 148 -1.01 -8.14 2.03
C GLY A 148 0.03 -8.35 3.13
N ARG A 149 -0.34 -9.01 4.24
CA ARG A 149 0.56 -9.27 5.38
C ARG A 149 1.38 -10.55 5.25
N THR A 150 1.12 -11.34 4.21
CA THR A 150 1.72 -12.66 4.02
C THR A 150 2.78 -12.63 2.94
N VAL A 151 3.84 -13.41 3.17
CA VAL A 151 4.95 -13.62 2.25
C VAL A 151 5.04 -15.12 2.01
N ALA A 152 4.88 -15.53 0.76
CA ALA A 152 4.92 -16.92 0.35
C ALA A 152 6.13 -17.18 -0.57
N LEU A 153 6.73 -18.36 -0.46
CA LEU A 153 7.74 -18.81 -1.41
C LEU A 153 7.03 -19.39 -2.64
N ARG A 154 7.33 -18.87 -3.82
CA ARG A 154 6.88 -19.39 -5.11
C ARG A 154 8.07 -19.83 -5.94
N GLU A 155 7.90 -20.90 -6.70
CA GLU A 155 8.92 -21.34 -7.65
C GLU A 155 8.73 -20.55 -8.95
N THR A 156 9.82 -20.01 -9.48
CA THR A 156 9.81 -19.35 -10.79
C THR A 156 9.85 -20.47 -11.82
N GLY A 157 8.68 -20.96 -12.21
CA GLY A 157 8.56 -21.97 -13.25
C GLY A 157 9.35 -21.56 -14.49
N ARG A 158 10.25 -22.46 -14.93
CA ARG A 158 10.88 -22.54 -16.25
C ARG A 158 10.04 -21.78 -17.29
N ARG A 159 10.58 -20.74 -17.94
CA ARG A 159 10.01 -20.26 -19.21
C ARG A 159 9.84 -21.49 -20.10
N ASP A 160 8.61 -21.84 -20.45
CA ASP A 160 8.38 -22.78 -21.54
C ASP A 160 9.04 -22.20 -22.80
N PRO A 161 10.05 -22.88 -23.40
CA PRO A 161 10.69 -22.40 -24.63
C PRO A 161 9.74 -22.45 -25.85
N THR A 162 8.52 -22.98 -25.69
CA THR A 162 7.57 -23.23 -26.79
C THR A 162 6.69 -22.05 -27.15
N ALA A 163 6.67 -20.95 -26.37
CA ALA A 163 5.81 -19.78 -26.66
C ALA A 163 6.46 -18.73 -27.60
N SER A 164 7.56 -19.04 -28.29
CA SER A 164 8.17 -18.13 -29.28
C SER A 164 8.44 -18.76 -30.64
N ALA A 165 7.84 -19.92 -30.93
CA ALA A 165 7.95 -20.58 -32.23
C ALA A 165 6.59 -20.66 -32.96
N GLU A 166 5.83 -19.57 -32.98
CA GLU A 166 4.69 -19.44 -33.90
C GLU A 166 4.58 -17.99 -34.39
N GLY A 167 5.42 -17.65 -35.35
CA GLY A 167 5.47 -16.30 -35.93
C GLY A 167 6.57 -16.05 -36.95
N ALA A 168 7.18 -17.09 -37.52
CA ALA A 168 8.11 -16.96 -38.63
C ALA A 168 7.73 -17.97 -39.71
N ARG A 169 6.85 -17.57 -40.64
CA ARG A 169 6.84 -18.16 -41.98
C ARG A 169 7.57 -17.20 -42.93
N PRO A 170 8.57 -17.67 -43.68
CA PRO A 170 9.29 -16.90 -44.67
C PRO A 170 8.42 -16.72 -45.91
N GLY A 171 8.67 -15.63 -46.64
CA GLY A 171 7.83 -15.19 -47.75
C GLY A 171 8.08 -15.85 -49.10
N ALA A 172 7.45 -15.18 -50.08
CA ALA A 172 7.78 -15.07 -51.50
C ALA A 172 7.03 -15.96 -52.52
N SER A 173 6.46 -15.23 -53.51
CA SER A 173 6.45 -15.53 -54.95
C SER A 173 5.47 -16.62 -55.43
N ALA A 174 4.75 -16.57 -56.55
CA ALA A 174 4.50 -15.60 -57.62
C ALA A 174 3.26 -16.09 -58.41
N ARG A 175 2.62 -15.15 -59.12
CA ARG A 175 1.93 -15.20 -60.45
C ARG A 175 1.77 -16.55 -61.21
N PRO A 176 0.77 -16.69 -62.10
CA PRO A 176 0.48 -15.76 -63.23
C PRO A 176 -0.66 -14.78 -63.01
#